data_AF-L8WLZ9-F1
#
_entry.id   AF-L8WLZ9-F1
#
_cell.length_a   1.000
_cell.length_b   1.000
_cell.length_c   1.000
_cell.angle_alpha   90.00
_cell.angle_beta   90.00
_cell.angle_gamma   90.00
#
_symmetry.space_group_name_H-M   'P 1'
#
loop_
_entity.id
_entity.type
_entity.pdbx_description
1 polymer ?
#
loop_
_entity_poly.entity_id
_entity_poly.type
_entity_poly.pdbx_seq_one_letter_code
_entity_poly.pdbx_strand_id
1 'polypeptide(L)'
;MARIQKRARTKTRAKTSLLPVFNQITEMDEEDDCEFSSDIVRDYFKQAITTLGELNDALNQKDFATLSSKGHFLKGSSAALGVKKVQESCEHIQHYGHKRDEIKGVDLTEPQALRRIELLMPRLEKDYESAKAWLINYYSNRGVDLEEDDSLVCDPKIDGFIANPASNNRTQQVREAVPGKS
;
A
#
# COMPACT_ATOMS: atom_id res chain seq x y z
N MET A 1 38.45 12.23 37.79
CA MET A 1 37.46 11.13 37.67
C MET A 1 36.17 11.69 37.06
N ALA A 2 36.10 11.84 35.74
CA ALA A 2 34.91 12.34 35.05
C ALA A 2 33.99 11.16 34.68
N ARG A 3 32.80 11.10 35.29
CA ARG A 3 31.76 10.14 34.89
C ARG A 3 30.82 10.80 33.89
N ILE A 4 30.97 10.38 32.64
CA ILE A 4 30.03 10.57 31.55
C ILE A 4 28.78 9.73 31.87
N GLN A 5 27.68 10.37 32.27
CA GLN A 5 26.38 9.71 32.30
C GLN A 5 25.76 9.85 30.90
N LYS A 6 25.72 8.74 30.18
CA LYS A 6 25.18 8.59 28.83
C LYS A 6 23.73 9.11 28.77
N ARG A 7 23.45 9.97 27.79
CA ARG A 7 22.08 10.30 27.37
C ARG A 7 21.45 9.15 26.59
N ALA A 8 20.11 9.20 26.58
CA ALA A 8 19.18 8.72 25.55
C ALA A 8 18.64 7.28 25.67
N ARG A 9 17.34 7.20 26.00
CA ARG A 9 16.34 6.43 25.23
C ARG A 9 15.01 7.20 25.24
N THR A 10 14.87 8.18 24.37
CA THR A 10 13.52 8.64 23.97
C THR A 10 12.94 7.56 23.08
N LYS A 11 12.04 6.75 23.63
CA LYS A 11 11.26 5.76 22.89
C LYS A 11 10.31 6.56 21.98
N THR A 12 10.73 6.85 20.76
CA THR A 12 9.84 7.39 19.73
C THR A 12 8.74 6.35 19.53
N ARG A 13 7.53 6.60 20.06
CA ARG A 13 6.35 5.82 19.70
C ARG A 13 6.22 5.95 18.19
N ALA A 14 6.49 4.87 17.46
CA ALA A 14 6.06 4.77 16.08
C ALA A 14 4.58 5.12 16.07
N LYS A 15 4.24 6.17 15.33
CA LYS A 15 2.85 6.62 15.16
C LYS A 15 2.20 5.58 14.25
N THR A 16 1.86 4.42 14.82
CA THR A 16 1.24 3.33 14.10
C THR A 16 -0.05 3.85 13.48
N SER A 17 -0.17 3.74 12.16
CA SER A 17 -1.29 4.26 11.38
C SER A 17 -2.55 3.38 11.42
N LEU A 18 -2.67 2.50 12.42
CA LEU A 18 -3.84 1.67 12.64
C LEU A 18 -4.74 2.32 13.70
N LEU A 19 -6.02 2.40 13.35
CA LEU A 19 -7.06 3.03 14.16
C LEU A 19 -7.38 2.19 15.43
N PRO A 20 -8.07 2.78 16.42
CA PRO A 20 -8.63 2.05 17.57
C PRO A 20 -9.45 0.80 17.19
N VAL A 21 -9.97 0.75 15.96
CA VAL A 21 -10.70 -0.39 15.39
C VAL A 21 -9.86 -1.67 15.41
N PHE A 22 -8.57 -1.61 15.10
CA PHE A 22 -7.72 -2.81 15.12
C PHE A 22 -7.61 -3.40 16.53
N ASN A 23 -7.54 -2.54 17.57
CA ASN A 23 -7.51 -3.01 18.95
C ASN A 23 -8.80 -3.75 19.32
N GLN A 24 -9.96 -3.28 18.85
CA GLN A 24 -11.24 -3.95 19.10
C GLN A 24 -11.28 -5.35 18.49
N ILE A 25 -10.71 -5.53 17.29
CA ILE A 25 -10.61 -6.84 16.65
C ILE A 25 -9.73 -7.77 17.49
N THR A 26 -8.58 -7.28 17.97
CA THR A 26 -7.67 -8.08 18.81
C THR A 26 -8.16 -8.27 20.24
N GLU A 27 -9.18 -7.53 20.69
CA GLU A 27 -9.85 -7.74 21.98
C GLU A 27 -10.91 -8.85 21.90
N MET A 28 -11.28 -9.28 20.69
CA MET A 28 -12.18 -10.43 20.47
C MET A 28 -11.45 -11.78 20.46
N ASP A 29 -10.12 -11.75 20.41
CA ASP A 29 -9.25 -12.92 20.53
C ASP A 29 -9.31 -13.50 21.97
N GLU A 30 -9.11 -14.81 22.10
CA GLU A 30 -8.97 -15.45 23.42
C GLU A 30 -7.59 -15.13 24.03
N GLU A 31 -7.43 -15.27 25.36
CA GLU A 31 -6.13 -15.04 26.00
C GLU A 31 -5.08 -16.02 25.43
N ASP A 32 -4.05 -15.47 24.81
CA ASP A 32 -2.94 -16.16 24.13
C ASP A 32 -3.28 -16.85 22.78
N ASP A 33 -4.46 -16.59 22.21
CA ASP A 33 -4.83 -17.07 20.86
C ASP A 33 -5.20 -15.89 19.94
N CYS A 34 -4.56 -15.80 18.78
CA CYS A 34 -4.78 -14.73 17.80
C CYS A 34 -5.51 -15.24 16.54
N GLU A 35 -6.11 -16.43 16.56
CA GLU A 35 -6.77 -17.07 15.40
C GLU A 35 -7.77 -16.12 14.72
N PHE A 36 -8.75 -15.61 15.48
CA PHE A 36 -9.81 -14.77 14.92
C PHE A 36 -9.25 -13.52 14.24
N SER A 37 -8.45 -12.72 14.94
CA SER A 37 -7.93 -11.49 14.37
C SER A 37 -6.94 -11.74 13.23
N SER A 38 -6.14 -12.81 13.30
CA SER A 38 -5.20 -13.18 12.24
C SER A 38 -5.90 -13.62 10.95
N ASP A 39 -7.03 -14.31 11.05
CA ASP A 39 -7.83 -14.72 9.88
C ASP A 39 -8.45 -13.52 9.16
N ILE A 40 -8.99 -12.55 9.90
CA ILE A 40 -9.49 -11.29 9.33
C ILE A 40 -8.37 -10.56 8.56
N VAL A 41 -7.15 -10.59 9.09
CA VAL A 41 -5.98 -9.96 8.45
C VAL A 41 -5.55 -10.73 7.18
N ARG A 42 -5.55 -12.06 7.21
CA ARG A 42 -5.27 -12.90 6.02
C ARG A 42 -6.28 -12.62 4.91
N ASP A 43 -7.56 -12.57 5.25
CA ASP A 43 -8.63 -12.27 4.30
C ASP A 43 -8.48 -10.87 3.70
N TYR A 44 -8.13 -9.88 4.54
CA TYR A 44 -7.85 -8.54 4.06
C TYR A 44 -6.67 -8.51 3.07
N PHE A 45 -5.58 -9.23 3.31
CA PHE A 45 -4.45 -9.28 2.36
C PHE A 45 -4.87 -9.84 1.00
N LYS A 46 -5.62 -10.93 0.99
CA LYS A 46 -6.14 -11.54 -0.24
C LYS A 46 -7.05 -10.58 -1.00
N GLN A 47 -7.99 -9.94 -0.29
CA GLN A 47 -8.91 -8.99 -0.91
C GLN A 47 -8.18 -7.75 -1.45
N ALA A 48 -7.22 -7.22 -0.70
CA ALA A 48 -6.49 -6.02 -1.07
C ALA A 48 -5.63 -6.24 -2.31
N ILE A 49 -4.86 -7.34 -2.38
CA ILE A 49 -3.99 -7.59 -3.54
C ILE A 49 -4.79 -7.81 -4.82
N THR A 50 -5.89 -8.57 -4.77
CA THR A 50 -6.80 -8.74 -5.90
C THR A 50 -7.39 -7.39 -6.34
N THR A 51 -7.86 -6.59 -5.38
CA THR A 51 -8.48 -5.29 -5.70
C THR A 51 -7.48 -4.29 -6.28
N LEU A 52 -6.23 -4.28 -5.80
CA LEU A 52 -5.17 -3.44 -6.35
C LEU A 52 -4.85 -3.81 -7.81
N GLY A 53 -4.84 -5.11 -8.14
CA GLY A 53 -4.71 -5.58 -9.52
C GLY A 53 -5.86 -5.09 -10.40
N GLU A 54 -7.10 -5.29 -9.95
CA GLU A 54 -8.30 -4.82 -10.67
C GLU A 54 -8.33 -3.30 -10.85
N LEU A 55 -7.88 -2.52 -9.87
CA LEU A 55 -7.77 -1.06 -9.97
C LEU A 55 -6.74 -0.64 -11.02
N ASN A 56 -5.59 -1.31 -11.07
CA ASN A 56 -4.56 -1.06 -12.09
C ASN A 56 -5.08 -1.39 -13.50
N ASP A 57 -5.76 -2.52 -13.67
CA ASP A 57 -6.36 -2.88 -14.96
C ASP A 57 -7.49 -1.94 -15.37
N ALA A 58 -8.35 -1.54 -14.44
CA ALA A 58 -9.41 -0.55 -14.70
C ALA A 58 -8.83 0.82 -15.07
N LEU A 59 -7.72 1.23 -14.46
CA LEU A 59 -7.01 2.45 -14.83
C LEU A 59 -6.47 2.39 -16.26
N ASN A 60 -5.85 1.27 -16.64
CA ASN A 60 -5.36 1.04 -18.01
C ASN A 60 -6.51 1.05 -19.04
N GLN A 61 -7.66 0.50 -18.68
CA GLN A 61 -8.86 0.45 -19.52
C GLN A 61 -9.70 1.74 -19.47
N LYS A 62 -9.35 2.69 -18.58
CA LYS A 62 -10.12 3.91 -18.30
C LYS A 62 -11.56 3.62 -17.87
N ASP A 63 -11.77 2.53 -17.15
CA ASP A 63 -13.07 2.12 -16.64
C ASP A 63 -13.39 2.81 -15.31
N PHE A 64 -14.04 3.96 -15.40
CA PHE A 64 -14.47 4.76 -14.26
C PHE A 64 -15.45 4.06 -13.32
N ALA A 65 -16.31 3.17 -13.85
CA ALA A 65 -17.28 2.45 -13.05
C ALA A 65 -16.58 1.44 -12.14
N THR A 66 -15.63 0.69 -12.71
CA THR A 66 -14.81 -0.26 -11.93
C THR A 66 -13.88 0.47 -10.96
N LEU A 67 -13.24 1.56 -11.37
CA LEU A 67 -12.43 2.40 -10.47
C LEU A 67 -13.23 2.87 -9.25
N SER A 68 -14.46 3.36 -9.46
CA SER A 68 -15.32 3.80 -8.36
C SER A 68 -15.74 2.64 -7.45
N SER A 69 -16.23 1.55 -8.04
CA SER A 69 -16.72 0.38 -7.33
C SER A 69 -15.63 -0.29 -6.49
N LYS A 70 -14.45 -0.51 -7.07
CA LYS A 70 -13.30 -1.13 -6.40
C LYS A 70 -12.66 -0.19 -5.38
N GLY A 71 -12.62 1.12 -5.65
CA GLY A 71 -12.26 2.13 -4.65
C GLY A 71 -13.19 2.07 -3.43
N HIS A 72 -14.51 1.99 -3.64
CA HIS A 72 -15.47 1.85 -2.55
C HIS A 72 -15.29 0.53 -1.76
N PHE A 73 -15.09 -0.58 -2.46
CA PHE A 73 -14.89 -1.89 -1.86
C PHE A 73 -13.66 -1.92 -0.95
N LEU A 74 -12.49 -1.55 -1.48
CA LEU A 74 -11.24 -1.56 -0.70
C LEU A 74 -11.23 -0.51 0.42
N LYS A 75 -11.95 0.62 0.25
CA LYS A 75 -12.19 1.59 1.33
C LYS A 75 -12.89 0.91 2.51
N GLY A 76 -13.94 0.14 2.25
CA GLY A 76 -14.72 -0.55 3.28
C GLY A 76 -13.90 -1.59 4.04
N SER A 77 -13.20 -2.47 3.32
CA SER A 77 -12.35 -3.49 3.95
C SER A 77 -11.18 -2.88 4.73
N SER A 78 -10.55 -1.82 4.21
CA SER A 78 -9.49 -1.09 4.91
C SER A 78 -9.99 -0.40 6.17
N ALA A 79 -11.19 0.18 6.13
CA ALA A 79 -11.80 0.82 7.30
C ALA A 79 -12.11 -0.19 8.41
N ALA A 80 -12.59 -1.39 8.04
CA ALA A 80 -12.89 -2.46 8.98
C ALA A 80 -11.64 -2.92 9.74
N LEU A 81 -10.47 -2.97 9.11
CA LEU A 81 -9.21 -3.31 9.77
C LEU A 81 -8.46 -2.10 10.35
N GLY A 82 -8.98 -0.89 10.16
CA GLY A 82 -8.37 0.34 10.65
C GLY A 82 -7.15 0.82 9.86
N VAL A 83 -6.96 0.36 8.61
CA VAL A 83 -5.87 0.75 7.71
C VAL A 83 -6.17 2.10 7.05
N LYS A 84 -6.03 3.16 7.85
CA LYS A 84 -6.56 4.49 7.51
C LYS A 84 -6.02 5.07 6.19
N LYS A 85 -4.74 4.92 5.90
CA LYS A 85 -4.14 5.54 4.70
C LYS A 85 -4.61 4.90 3.39
N VAL A 86 -4.81 3.58 3.41
CA VAL A 86 -5.39 2.84 2.30
C VAL A 86 -6.85 3.27 2.12
N GLN A 87 -7.61 3.34 3.21
CA GLN A 87 -8.98 3.86 3.21
C GLN A 87 -9.09 5.26 2.58
N GLU A 88 -8.25 6.22 3.00
CA GLU A 88 -8.23 7.60 2.48
C GLU A 88 -7.91 7.62 0.97
N SER A 89 -6.94 6.83 0.52
CA SER A 89 -6.58 6.74 -0.90
C SER A 89 -7.72 6.12 -1.72
N CYS A 90 -8.34 5.06 -1.21
CA CYS A 90 -9.47 4.41 -1.86
C CYS A 90 -10.71 5.32 -1.96
N GLU A 91 -10.95 6.17 -0.96
CA GLU A 91 -11.99 7.20 -1.01
C GLU A 91 -11.74 8.21 -2.15
N HIS A 92 -10.50 8.66 -2.33
CA HIS A 92 -10.16 9.51 -3.47
C HIS A 92 -10.37 8.80 -4.81
N ILE A 93 -9.96 7.54 -4.95
CA ILE A 93 -10.19 6.76 -6.18
C ILE A 93 -11.68 6.63 -6.45
N GLN A 94 -12.49 6.35 -5.42
CA GLN A 94 -13.95 6.29 -5.53
C GLN A 94 -14.52 7.59 -6.14
N HIS A 95 -14.16 8.74 -5.57
CA HIS A 95 -14.66 10.04 -6.03
C HIS A 95 -14.13 10.43 -7.42
N TYR A 96 -12.85 10.16 -7.70
CA TYR A 96 -12.28 10.38 -9.02
C TYR A 96 -12.91 9.46 -10.08
N GLY A 97 -13.32 8.24 -9.71
CA GLY A 97 -14.16 7.36 -10.53
C GLY A 97 -15.49 8.01 -10.92
N HIS A 98 -16.10 8.79 -10.01
CA HIS A 98 -17.27 9.63 -10.33
C HIS A 98 -16.92 10.97 -10.98
N LYS A 99 -15.65 11.17 -11.37
CA LYS A 99 -15.15 12.41 -11.98
C LYS A 99 -15.37 13.63 -11.09
N ARG A 100 -15.16 13.47 -9.78
CA ARG A 100 -15.32 14.53 -8.79
C ARG A 100 -14.18 14.55 -7.78
N ASP A 101 -13.76 15.76 -7.42
CA ASP A 101 -12.84 16.00 -6.31
C ASP A 101 -13.63 16.56 -5.13
N GLU A 102 -13.95 15.72 -4.15
CA GLU A 102 -14.72 16.13 -2.97
C GLU A 102 -13.94 17.05 -2.03
N ILE A 103 -12.59 17.01 -2.02
CA ILE A 103 -11.80 17.94 -1.20
C ILE A 103 -11.97 19.37 -1.73
N LYS A 104 -11.94 19.53 -3.05
CA LYS A 104 -12.08 20.84 -3.69
C LYS A 104 -13.53 21.21 -4.01
N GLY A 105 -14.46 20.26 -3.93
CA GLY A 105 -15.86 20.44 -4.29
C GLY A 105 -16.07 20.74 -5.78
N VAL A 106 -15.25 20.14 -6.66
CA VAL A 106 -15.31 20.41 -8.11
C VAL A 106 -15.43 19.14 -8.92
N ASP A 107 -16.14 19.24 -10.05
CA ASP A 107 -16.16 18.20 -11.07
C ASP A 107 -14.84 18.20 -11.85
N LEU A 108 -14.48 17.03 -12.37
CA LEU A 108 -13.26 16.78 -13.10
C LEU A 108 -13.59 16.36 -14.53
N THR A 109 -12.74 16.74 -15.47
CA THR A 109 -12.74 16.10 -16.78
C THR A 109 -12.15 14.70 -16.69
N GLU A 110 -12.46 13.83 -17.64
CA GLU A 110 -11.91 12.47 -17.68
C GLU A 110 -10.37 12.44 -17.62
N PRO A 111 -9.62 13.27 -18.40
CA PRO A 111 -8.18 13.33 -18.28
C PRO A 111 -7.68 13.78 -16.90
N GLN A 112 -8.39 14.69 -16.24
CA GLN A 112 -8.02 15.15 -14.90
C GLN A 112 -8.24 14.05 -13.86
N ALA A 113 -9.35 13.33 -13.94
CA ALA A 113 -9.67 12.22 -13.05
C ALA A 113 -8.65 11.08 -13.20
N LEU A 114 -8.38 10.63 -14.44
CA LEU A 114 -7.38 9.60 -14.71
C LEU A 114 -6.00 10.01 -14.20
N ARG A 115 -5.56 11.25 -14.47
CA ARG A 115 -4.26 11.74 -14.01
C ARG A 115 -4.14 11.74 -12.49
N ARG A 116 -5.22 12.06 -11.77
CA ARG A 116 -5.22 12.05 -10.30
C ARG A 116 -5.16 10.62 -9.76
N ILE A 117 -5.85 9.67 -10.39
CA ILE A 117 -5.79 8.26 -10.01
C ILE A 117 -4.39 7.69 -10.29
N GLU A 118 -3.81 7.96 -11.47
CA GLU A 118 -2.42 7.58 -11.81
C GLU A 118 -1.40 8.06 -10.77
N LEU A 119 -1.53 9.29 -10.29
CA LEU A 119 -0.64 9.84 -9.26
C LEU A 119 -0.88 9.25 -7.87
N LEU A 120 -2.07 8.70 -7.63
CA LEU A 120 -2.48 8.16 -6.34
C LEU A 120 -2.17 6.66 -6.22
N MET A 121 -2.22 5.89 -7.30
CA MET A 121 -1.97 4.44 -7.29
C MET A 121 -0.65 4.05 -6.63
N PRO A 122 0.52 4.66 -6.95
CA PRO A 122 1.78 4.31 -6.29
C PRO A 122 1.78 4.61 -4.78
N ARG A 123 1.00 5.61 -4.37
CA ARG A 123 0.86 5.94 -2.95
C ARG A 123 -0.03 4.91 -2.24
N LEU A 124 -1.14 4.51 -2.86
CA LEU A 124 -2.03 3.47 -2.35
C LEU A 124 -1.27 2.16 -2.14
N GLU A 125 -0.49 1.71 -3.13
CA GLU A 125 0.33 0.50 -3.04
C GLU A 125 1.35 0.60 -1.90
N LYS A 126 2.07 1.72 -1.80
CA LYS A 126 3.04 1.93 -0.71
C LYS A 126 2.39 1.97 0.67
N ASP A 127 1.21 2.59 0.78
CA ASP A 127 0.48 2.67 2.04
C ASP A 127 -0.07 1.28 2.44
N TYR A 128 -0.46 0.45 1.48
CA TYR A 128 -0.80 -0.96 1.70
C TYR A 128 0.40 -1.78 2.17
N GLU A 129 1.54 -1.71 1.49
CA GLU A 129 2.76 -2.45 1.87
C GLU A 129 3.23 -2.07 3.29
N SER A 130 3.15 -0.78 3.62
CA SER A 130 3.48 -0.30 4.97
C SER A 130 2.54 -0.89 6.04
N ALA A 131 1.27 -1.07 5.71
CA ALA A 131 0.29 -1.68 6.61
C ALA A 131 0.49 -3.19 6.72
N LYS A 132 0.69 -3.89 5.59
CA LYS A 132 1.00 -5.32 5.52
C LYS A 132 2.21 -5.65 6.39
N ALA A 133 3.33 -4.95 6.19
CA ALA A 133 4.55 -5.14 6.97
C ALA A 133 4.34 -4.91 8.48
N TRP A 134 3.53 -3.91 8.85
CA TRP A 134 3.21 -3.68 10.26
C TRP A 134 2.41 -4.85 10.84
N LEU A 135 1.38 -5.32 10.13
CA LEU A 135 0.50 -6.41 10.56
C LEU A 135 1.27 -7.71 10.69
N ILE A 136 2.10 -8.07 9.70
CA ILE A 136 3.00 -9.23 9.77
C ILE A 136 3.86 -9.14 11.03
N ASN A 137 4.56 -8.02 11.25
CA ASN A 137 5.38 -7.87 12.44
C ASN A 137 4.56 -7.90 13.75
N TYR A 138 3.31 -7.44 13.76
CA TYR A 138 2.45 -7.50 14.94
C TYR A 138 2.16 -8.96 15.37
N TYR A 139 1.83 -9.82 14.41
CA TYR A 139 1.50 -11.23 14.63
C TYR A 139 2.75 -12.11 14.82
N SER A 140 3.84 -11.84 14.10
CA SER A 140 5.11 -12.58 14.31
C SER A 140 5.64 -12.39 15.73
N ASN A 141 5.48 -11.20 16.32
CA ASN A 141 5.85 -10.95 17.73
C ASN A 141 4.94 -11.68 18.74
N ARG A 142 3.86 -12.30 18.28
CA ARG A 142 2.92 -13.14 19.05
C ARG A 142 3.02 -14.62 18.68
N GLY A 143 4.00 -15.01 17.86
CA GLY A 143 4.18 -16.40 17.44
C GLY A 143 3.21 -16.87 16.35
N VAL A 144 2.43 -15.96 15.76
CA VAL A 144 1.59 -16.27 14.60
C VAL A 144 2.35 -15.93 13.32
N ASP A 145 2.53 -16.92 12.47
CA ASP A 145 2.99 -16.69 11.11
C ASP A 145 1.80 -16.37 10.20
N LEU A 146 1.87 -15.21 9.57
CA LEU A 146 0.95 -14.83 8.52
C LEU A 146 1.64 -15.23 7.22
N GLU A 147 1.62 -16.54 6.90
CA GLU A 147 2.22 -17.04 5.66
C GLU A 147 1.70 -16.21 4.48
N GLU A 148 2.64 -15.66 3.70
CA GLU A 148 2.33 -15.13 2.39
C GLU A 148 2.00 -16.35 1.52
N ASP A 149 0.72 -16.56 1.22
CA ASP A 149 0.33 -17.52 0.22
C ASP A 149 0.81 -17.02 -1.15
N ASP A 150 2.08 -17.32 -1.46
CA ASP A 150 2.78 -17.07 -2.73
C ASP A 150 2.02 -17.69 -3.93
N SER A 151 0.99 -18.52 -3.69
CA SER A 151 0.15 -19.05 -4.77
C SER A 151 -0.89 -18.06 -5.31
N LEU A 152 -1.11 -16.92 -4.63
CA LEU A 152 -2.00 -15.85 -5.07
C LEU A 152 -1.28 -14.69 -5.78
N VAL A 153 -0.07 -14.92 -6.31
CA VAL A 153 0.57 -14.02 -7.29
C VAL A 153 -0.19 -14.11 -8.62
N CYS A 154 -1.42 -13.59 -8.65
CA CYS A 154 -2.18 -13.33 -9.86
C CYS A 154 -1.84 -11.93 -10.40
N ASP A 155 -0.60 -11.75 -10.88
CA ASP A 155 -0.28 -11.14 -12.18
C ASP A 155 1.24 -10.90 -12.25
N PRO A 156 1.96 -11.40 -13.27
CA PRO A 156 3.38 -11.08 -13.50
C PRO A 156 3.65 -9.58 -13.76
N LYS A 157 2.61 -8.73 -13.80
CA LYS A 157 2.74 -7.27 -13.90
C LYS A 157 3.13 -6.60 -12.57
N ILE A 158 2.86 -7.23 -11.42
CA ILE A 158 3.21 -6.65 -10.11
C ILE A 158 4.70 -6.90 -9.78
N ASP A 159 5.24 -8.07 -10.14
CA ASP A 159 6.65 -8.43 -9.91
C ASP A 159 7.65 -7.63 -10.74
N GLY A 160 7.22 -7.01 -11.85
CA GLY A 160 8.06 -6.08 -12.63
C GLY A 160 8.52 -4.84 -11.84
N PHE A 161 7.93 -4.61 -10.67
CA PHE A 161 8.31 -3.55 -9.73
C PHE A 161 9.12 -4.05 -8.52
N ILE A 162 9.19 -5.37 -8.29
CA ILE A 162 9.68 -5.98 -7.05
C ILE A 162 11.20 -6.30 -7.08
N ALA A 163 11.87 -6.17 -8.22
CA ALA A 163 13.33 -6.33 -8.30
C ALA A 163 14.05 -5.12 -8.91
N ASN A 164 14.56 -4.20 -8.08
CA ASN A 164 15.94 -3.66 -8.24
C ASN A 164 16.42 -2.78 -7.06
N PRO A 165 17.30 -3.28 -6.16
CA PRO A 165 18.11 -2.45 -5.27
C PRO A 165 19.48 -2.11 -5.90
N ALA A 166 19.54 -1.63 -7.14
CA ALA A 166 20.80 -1.19 -7.77
C ALA A 166 20.56 -0.34 -9.03
N SER A 167 20.35 0.96 -8.86
CA SER A 167 20.68 1.95 -9.90
C SER A 167 21.42 3.13 -9.29
N ASN A 168 22.58 2.84 -8.70
CA ASN A 168 23.65 3.82 -8.61
C ASN A 168 24.94 3.20 -9.14
N ASN A 169 25.13 3.25 -10.45
CA ASN A 169 26.46 3.36 -11.02
C ASN A 169 26.43 4.25 -12.27
N ARG A 170 26.68 5.52 -11.97
CA ARG A 170 27.04 6.60 -12.85
C ARG A 170 28.26 6.21 -13.72
N THR A 171 28.01 6.15 -15.02
CA THR A 171 28.90 6.61 -16.09
C THR A 171 30.36 6.11 -16.07
N GLN A 172 30.66 5.09 -16.86
CA GLN A 172 31.98 4.97 -17.49
C GLN A 172 31.89 4.34 -18.88
N GLN A 173 32.56 5.02 -19.82
CA GLN A 173 33.13 4.53 -21.07
C GLN A 173 32.19 4.24 -22.26
N VAL A 174 32.13 5.22 -23.17
CA VAL A 174 32.48 4.98 -24.58
C VAL A 174 33.20 6.22 -25.10
N ARG A 175 34.53 6.10 -25.21
CA ARG A 175 35.36 6.93 -26.07
C ARG A 175 35.53 6.18 -27.40
N GLU A 176 35.71 6.98 -28.45
CA GLU A 176 36.29 6.64 -29.76
C GLU A 176 35.38 6.03 -30.84
N ALA A 177 34.87 6.92 -31.69
CA ALA A 177 34.80 6.69 -33.13
C ALA A 177 35.27 7.97 -33.85
N VAL A 178 36.42 7.87 -34.52
CA VAL A 178 37.04 8.92 -35.34
C VAL A 178 36.32 9.00 -36.70
N PRO A 179 36.07 10.19 -37.28
CA PRO A 179 35.37 10.31 -38.55
C PRO A 179 36.33 10.18 -39.74
N GLY A 180 36.03 9.26 -40.67
CA GLY A 180 36.61 9.26 -42.01
C GLY A 180 35.88 10.25 -42.92
N LYS A 181 36.58 11.29 -43.36
CA LYS A 181 36.21 12.11 -44.53
C LYS A 181 37.46 12.47 -45.32
N SER A 182 37.33 12.26 -46.64
CA SER A 182 38.23 12.60 -47.75
C SER A 182 39.35 11.63 -48.05
#